data_AF-A0A8J7K6X6-F1
#
_entry.id   AF-A0A8J7K6X6-F1
#
_cell.length_a   1.000
_cell.length_b   1.000
_cell.length_c   1.000
_cell.angle_alpha   90.00
_cell.angle_beta   90.00
_cell.angle_gamma   90.00
#
_symmetry.space_group_name_H-M   'P 1'
#
loop_
_entity.id
_entity.type
_entity.pdbx_description
1 polymer ?
#
loop_
_entity_poly.entity_id
_entity_poly.type
_entity_poly.pdbx_seq_one_letter_code
_entity_poly.pdbx_strand_id
1 'polypeptide(L)' 'MKILGAIVAVCLAIYLFYQAHGMEGIGLARFGYILGAVILIVVTVIIFVPEKHDEQE' A
#
# COMPACT_ATOMS: atom_id res chain seq x y z
N MET A 1 2.89 -7.80 -16.74
CA MET A 1 3.67 -7.83 -15.48
C MET A 1 3.35 -6.66 -14.54
N LYS A 2 3.18 -5.42 -15.03
CA LYS A 2 2.85 -4.26 -14.19
C LYS A 2 1.58 -4.42 -13.32
N ILE A 3 0.48 -4.90 -13.92
CA ILE A 3 -0.79 -5.08 -13.22
C ILE A 3 -0.69 -6.14 -12.11
N LEU A 4 -0.01 -7.26 -12.36
CA LEU A 4 0.25 -8.29 -11.34
C LEU A 4 1.08 -7.74 -10.18
N GLY A 5 2.09 -6.91 -10.46
CA GLY A 5 2.88 -6.24 -9.43
C GLY A 5 2.03 -5.32 -8.55
N ALA A 6 1.14 -4.53 -9.16
CA ALA A 6 0.22 -3.67 -8.43
C ALA A 6 -0.74 -4.46 -7.53
N ILE A 7 -1.32 -5.56 -8.04
CA ILE A 7 -2.21 -6.43 -7.26
C ILE A 7 -1.48 -7.02 -6.05
N VAL A 8 -0.28 -7.56 -6.26
CA VAL A 8 0.53 -8.13 -5.18
C VAL A 8 0.89 -7.08 -4.13
N ALA A 9 1.25 -5.86 -4.55
CA ALA A 9 1.56 -4.78 -3.64
C ALA A 9 0.33 -4.35 -2.81
N VAL A 10 -0.83 -4.23 -3.44
CA VAL A 10 -2.08 -3.94 -2.71
C VAL A 10 -2.42 -5.05 -1.70
N CYS A 11 -2.29 -6.32 -2.08
CA CYS A 11 -2.49 -7.45 -1.16
C CYS A 11 -1.52 -7.40 0.04
N LEU A 12 -0.25 -7.06 -0.20
CA LEU A 12 0.75 -6.91 0.86
C LEU A 12 0.42 -5.74 1.79
N ALA A 13 -0.04 -4.61 1.26
CA ALA A 13 -0.45 -3.47 2.09
C ALA A 13 -1.63 -3.84 3.01
N ILE A 14 -2.63 -4.53 2.48
CA ILE A 14 -3.78 -5.01 3.26
C ILE A 14 -3.32 -6.01 4.33
N TYR A 15 -2.40 -6.91 4.00
CA TYR A 15 -1.83 -7.86 4.96
C TYR A 15 -1.10 -7.16 6.12
N LEU A 16 -0.34 -6.09 5.84
CA LEU A 16 0.33 -5.30 6.87
C LEU A 16 -0.68 -4.60 7.79
N PHE A 17 -1.80 -4.10 7.26
CA PHE A 17 -2.89 -3.58 8.08
C PHE A 17 -3.57 -4.66 8.93
N TYR A 18 -3.74 -5.87 8.40
CA TYR A 18 -4.29 -7.00 9.15
C TYR A 18 -3.39 -7.35 10.35
N GLN A 19 -2.08 -7.44 10.13
CA GLN A 19 -1.09 -7.59 11.21
C GLN A 19 -1.20 -6.47 12.24
N ALA A 20 -1.23 -5.21 11.78
CA ALA A 20 -1.41 -4.03 12.63
C ALA A 20 -2.68 -4.06 13.49
N HIS A 21 -3.77 -4.62 12.98
CA HIS A 21 -5.03 -4.74 13.68
C HIS A 21 -5.00 -5.84 14.75
N GLY A 22 -4.29 -6.95 14.50
CA GLY A 22 -4.15 -8.05 15.46
C GLY A 22 -3.21 -7.76 16.64
N MET A 23 -2.47 -6.65 16.61
CA MET A 23 -1.56 -6.25 17.70
C MET A 23 -2.30 -5.49 18.80
N GLU A 24 -2.17 -5.97 20.04
CA GLU A 24 -2.67 -5.29 21.23
C GLU A 24 -1.76 -4.10 21.62
N GLY A 25 -2.39 -2.99 22.00
CA GLY A 25 -1.70 -1.77 22.46
C GLY A 25 -1.18 -0.85 21.34
N ILE A 26 -0.52 0.24 21.77
CA ILE A 26 0.18 1.19 20.89
C ILE A 26 1.68 0.90 21.00
N GLY A 27 2.14 -0.07 20.20
CA GLY A 27 3.55 -0.43 20.10
C GLY A 27 4.23 0.19 18.88
N LEU A 28 5.55 0.39 18.97
CA LEU A 28 6.37 0.81 17.83
C LEU A 28 6.22 -0.14 16.64
N ALA A 29 6.09 -1.45 16.91
CA ALA A 29 5.80 -2.46 15.90
C ALA A 29 4.52 -2.14 15.13
N ARG A 30 3.40 -1.91 15.84
CA ARG A 30 2.10 -1.56 15.24
C ARG A 30 2.21 -0.33 14.35
N PHE A 31 2.90 0.70 14.82
CA PHE A 31 3.18 1.89 14.02
C PHE A 31 4.00 1.57 12.76
N GLY A 32 5.03 0.73 12.87
CA GLY A 32 5.83 0.27 11.75
C GLY A 32 5.01 -0.47 10.69
N TYR A 33 4.10 -1.35 11.09
CA TYR A 33 3.21 -2.05 10.16
C TYR A 33 2.24 -1.10 9.45
N ILE A 34 1.63 -0.16 10.18
CA ILE A 34 0.74 0.86 9.60
C ILE A 34 1.49 1.75 8.63
N LEU A 35 2.63 2.31 9.06
CA LEU A 35 3.44 3.20 8.25
C LEU A 35 3.98 2.48 7.01
N GLY A 36 4.43 1.23 7.17
CA GLY A 36 4.87 0.37 6.08
C GLY A 36 3.75 0.14 5.06
N ALA A 37 2.53 -0.14 5.51
CA ALA A 37 1.37 -0.30 4.62
C ALA A 37 1.07 0.98 3.83
N VAL A 38 1.09 2.14 4.50
CA VAL A 38 0.86 3.45 3.86
C VAL A 38 1.93 3.74 2.80
N ILE A 39 3.22 3.56 3.14
CA ILE A 39 4.32 3.78 2.20
C ILE A 39 4.18 2.85 0.99
N LEU A 40 3.84 1.58 1.22
CA LEU A 40 3.70 0.60 0.15
C LEU A 40 2.56 0.97 -0.81
N ILE A 41 1.44 1.50 -0.30
CA ILE A 41 0.35 2.02 -1.13
C ILE A 41 0.81 3.22 -1.95
N VAL A 42 1.46 4.20 -1.32
CA VAL A 42 1.94 5.42 -2.00
C VAL A 42 2.92 5.06 -3.13
N VAL A 43 3.89 4.20 -2.86
CA VAL A 43 4.84 3.71 -3.86
C VAL A 43 4.12 2.97 -4.99
N THR A 44 3.12 2.15 -4.65
CA THR A 44 2.32 1.44 -5.65
C THR A 44 1.58 2.41 -6.56
N VAL A 45 0.97 3.46 -6.00
CA VAL A 45 0.28 4.49 -6.77
C VAL A 45 1.27 5.21 -7.71
N ILE A 46 2.40 5.68 -7.20
CA ILE A 46 3.40 6.41 -8.00
C ILE A 46 3.96 5.57 -9.15
N ILE A 47 4.20 4.27 -8.93
CA ILE A 47 4.84 3.41 -9.93
C ILE A 47 3.84 2.85 -10.94
N PHE A 48 2.64 2.49 -10.48
CA PHE A 48 1.70 1.69 -11.28
C PHE A 48 0.45 2.44 -11.73
N VAL A 49 0.08 3.55 -11.07
CA VAL A 49 -1.04 4.38 -11.52
C VAL A 49 -0.49 5.45 -12.48
N PRO A 50 -0.75 5.34 -13.79
CA PRO A 50 -0.38 6.40 -14.71
C PRO A 50 -1.15 7.67 -14.35
N GLU A 51 -0.50 8.83 -14.37
CA GLU A 51 -1.19 10.11 -14.33
C GLU A 51 -2.17 10.14 -15.51
N LYS A 52 -3.46 10.31 -15.21
CA LYS A 52 -4.41 10.71 -16.24
C LYS A 52 -4.02 12.12 -16.66
N HIS A 53 -3.20 12.25 -17.71
CA HIS A 53 -3.37 13.38 -18.61
C HIS A 53 -4.74 13.13 -19.23
N ASP A 54 -5.73 13.93 -18.82
CA ASP A 54 -6.96 14.05 -19.58
C ASP A 54 -6.54 14.49 -20.99
N GLU A 55 -6.51 13.52 -21.92
CA GLU A 55 -6.60 13.83 -23.33
C GLU A 55 -7.91 14.57 -23.50
N GLN A 56 -7.76 15.88 -23.73
CA GLN A 56 -8.73 16.70 -24.40
C GLN A 56 -9.15 15.97 -25.69
N GLU A 57 -10.33 15.37 -25.70
CA GLU A 57 -11.13 15.18 -26.91
C GLU A 57 -12.45 15.94 -26.76
#